data_AF-A0A7S3NWD0-F1
#
_entry.id   AF-A0A7S3NWD0-F1
#
_cell.length_a   1.000
_cell.length_b   1.000
_cell.length_c   1.000
_cell.angle_alpha   90.00
_cell.angle_beta   90.00
_cell.angle_gamma   90.00
#
_symmetry.space_group_name_H-M   'P 1'
#
loop_
_entity.id
_entity.type
_entity.pdbx_description
1 polymer ?
#
loop_
_entity_poly.entity_id
_entity_poly.type
_entity_poly.pdbx_seq_one_letter_code
_entity_poly.pdbx_strand_id
1 'polypeptide(L)'
;MAKAAGIFGIPLLVTEQTPDKLGHTLESIQKVYPPDTPVIHKTSFSMMNDEATEYFKSLNRDTVVLYGIETHVCVQQTALDLAAMGVKVHLITDCISSTCPHKRATAIKRMAQAGVYMTTFEACMFEIMRDCNHEKFKDILKHVLKDNPKDTFEVV
;
A
#
# COMPACT_ATOMS: atom_id res chain seq x y z
N MET A 1 -2.34 -5.43 4.85
CA MET A 1 -2.85 -4.08 4.53
C MET A 1 -4.36 -4.02 4.30
N ALA A 2 -4.93 -4.62 3.25
CA ALA A 2 -6.36 -4.47 2.91
C ALA A 2 -7.34 -4.75 4.08
N LYS A 3 -7.15 -5.87 4.79
CA LYS A 3 -7.95 -6.18 5.99
C LYS A 3 -7.85 -5.11 7.08
N ALA A 4 -6.65 -4.55 7.30
CA ALA A 4 -6.43 -3.49 8.28
C ALA A 4 -7.15 -2.20 7.89
N ALA A 5 -7.19 -1.87 6.60
CA ALA A 5 -7.96 -0.73 6.10
C ALA A 5 -9.44 -0.84 6.49
N GLY A 6 -10.03 -2.04 6.38
CA GLY A 6 -11.41 -2.31 6.83
C GLY A 6 -11.61 -2.12 8.34
N ILE A 7 -10.69 -2.64 9.17
CA ILE A 7 -10.77 -2.53 10.64
C ILE A 7 -10.64 -1.07 11.09
N PHE A 8 -9.77 -0.30 10.45
CA PHE A 8 -9.56 1.12 10.76
C PHE A 8 -10.57 2.05 10.08
N GLY A 9 -11.42 1.56 9.17
CA GLY A 9 -12.31 2.40 8.37
C GLY A 9 -11.55 3.33 7.42
N ILE A 10 -10.37 2.93 6.95
CA ILE A 10 -9.56 3.67 5.98
C ILE A 10 -9.99 3.26 4.57
N PRO A 11 -10.30 4.22 3.67
CA PRO A 11 -10.63 3.91 2.28
C PRO A 11 -9.52 3.14 1.58
N LEU A 12 -9.89 2.12 0.81
CA LEU A 12 -8.97 1.32 -0.01
C LEU A 12 -9.22 1.60 -1.48
N LEU A 13 -8.16 1.84 -2.25
CA LEU A 13 -8.19 1.90 -3.71
C LEU A 13 -7.27 0.81 -4.27
N VAL A 14 -7.78 0.03 -5.23
CA VAL A 14 -7.03 -1.03 -5.90
C VAL A 14 -6.95 -0.73 -7.38
N THR A 15 -5.79 -1.00 -8.00
CA THR A 15 -5.65 -0.94 -9.45
C THR A 15 -5.11 -2.24 -10.02
N GLU A 16 -5.59 -2.64 -11.20
CA GLU A 16 -5.11 -3.81 -11.94
C GLU A 16 -4.48 -3.38 -13.26
N GLN A 17 -3.24 -3.80 -13.51
CA GLN A 17 -2.54 -3.49 -14.75
C GLN A 17 -2.99 -4.48 -15.84
N THR A 18 -3.75 -4.02 -16.83
CA THR A 18 -4.19 -4.83 -17.99
C THR A 18 -4.62 -6.25 -17.59
N PRO A 19 -5.69 -6.41 -16.76
CA PRO A 19 -6.03 -7.70 -16.15
C PRO A 19 -6.33 -8.80 -17.17
N ASP A 20 -6.84 -8.47 -18.35
CA ASP A 20 -7.02 -9.43 -19.45
C ASP A 20 -5.72 -10.12 -19.89
N LYS A 21 -4.57 -9.49 -19.63
CA LYS A 21 -3.23 -9.98 -20.00
C LYS A 21 -2.44 -10.50 -18.80
N LEU A 22 -2.55 -9.84 -17.65
CA LEU A 22 -1.74 -10.13 -16.46
C LEU A 22 -2.51 -10.87 -15.36
N GLY A 23 -3.81 -11.09 -15.55
CA GLY A 23 -4.71 -11.63 -14.55
C GLY A 23 -5.22 -10.57 -13.58
N HIS A 24 -6.30 -10.93 -12.89
CA HIS A 24 -6.85 -10.14 -11.78
C HIS A 24 -6.02 -10.31 -10.51
N THR A 25 -6.26 -9.44 -9.54
CA THR A 25 -5.71 -9.57 -8.19
C THR A 25 -6.08 -10.94 -7.61
N LEU A 26 -5.20 -11.54 -6.82
CA LEU A 26 -5.46 -12.86 -6.23
C LEU A 26 -6.77 -12.87 -5.42
N GLU A 27 -7.59 -13.90 -5.61
CA GLU A 27 -8.89 -14.05 -4.92
C GLU A 27 -8.75 -14.01 -3.39
N SER A 28 -7.64 -14.55 -2.85
CA SER A 28 -7.32 -14.51 -1.43
C SER A 28 -7.15 -13.09 -0.88
N ILE A 29 -6.72 -12.15 -1.72
CA ILE A 29 -6.58 -10.73 -1.39
C ILE A 29 -7.94 -10.03 -1.56
N GLN A 30 -8.66 -10.32 -2.65
CA GLN A 30 -9.98 -9.72 -2.90
C GLN A 30 -10.99 -10.00 -1.78
N LYS A 31 -10.96 -11.22 -1.21
CA LYS A 31 -11.84 -11.65 -0.11
C LYS A 31 -11.72 -10.83 1.17
N VAL A 32 -10.65 -10.04 1.33
CA VAL A 32 -10.41 -9.23 2.52
C VAL A 32 -10.52 -7.72 2.24
N TYR A 33 -11.03 -7.34 1.07
CA TYR A 33 -11.33 -5.93 0.79
C TYR A 33 -12.46 -5.43 1.68
N PRO A 34 -12.36 -4.17 2.17
CA PRO A 34 -13.52 -3.46 2.68
C PRO A 34 -14.64 -3.45 1.64
N PRO A 35 -15.92 -3.42 2.07
CA PRO A 35 -17.04 -3.20 1.17
C PRO A 35 -16.82 -1.97 0.29
N ASP A 36 -17.34 -2.03 -0.95
CA ASP A 36 -17.30 -0.92 -1.92
C ASP A 36 -15.89 -0.43 -2.30
N THR A 37 -14.86 -1.27 -2.11
CA THR A 37 -13.49 -0.97 -2.57
C THR A 37 -13.47 -0.87 -4.10
N PRO A 38 -13.15 0.29 -4.70
CA PRO A 38 -12.99 0.39 -6.14
C PRO A 38 -11.77 -0.39 -6.63
N VAL A 39 -11.97 -1.12 -7.73
CA VAL A 39 -10.93 -1.82 -8.49
C VAL A 39 -10.87 -1.19 -9.88
N ILE A 40 -9.82 -0.42 -10.13
CA ILE A 40 -9.66 0.36 -11.37
C ILE A 40 -8.67 -0.33 -12.30
N HIS A 41 -9.11 -0.63 -13.52
CA HIS A 41 -8.22 -1.21 -14.53
C HIS A 41 -7.42 -0.12 -15.22
N LYS A 42 -6.13 -0.37 -15.46
CA LYS A 42 -5.24 0.62 -16.06
C LYS A 42 -4.24 0.05 -17.04
N THR A 43 -3.84 0.90 -17.98
CA THR A 43 -2.70 0.69 -18.87
C THR A 43 -1.49 1.55 -18.46
N SER A 44 -1.73 2.71 -17.84
CA SER A 44 -0.68 3.56 -17.26
C SER A 44 0.04 2.85 -16.11
N PHE A 45 1.35 3.05 -15.98
CA PHE A 45 2.10 2.46 -14.88
C PHE A 45 1.74 3.09 -13.53
N SER A 46 1.67 4.42 -13.46
CA SER A 46 1.10 5.11 -12.30
C SER A 46 -0.35 4.72 -12.09
N MET A 47 -0.75 4.56 -10.82
CA MET A 47 -2.15 4.38 -10.41
C MET A 47 -2.99 5.61 -10.69
N MET A 48 -2.38 6.80 -10.78
CA MET A 48 -3.07 8.08 -10.89
C MET A 48 -3.57 8.37 -12.32
N ASN A 49 -4.37 7.47 -12.89
CA ASN A 49 -5.17 7.76 -14.08
C ASN A 49 -6.38 8.66 -13.71
N ASP A 50 -7.18 9.07 -14.69
CA ASP A 50 -8.29 10.00 -14.45
C ASP A 50 -9.29 9.49 -13.40
N GLU A 51 -9.72 8.23 -13.52
CA GLU A 51 -10.70 7.60 -12.62
C GLU A 51 -10.15 7.48 -11.18
N ALA A 52 -8.92 6.98 -11.02
CA ALA A 52 -8.29 6.86 -9.70
C ALA A 52 -8.02 8.22 -9.06
N THR A 53 -7.66 9.22 -9.87
CA THR A 53 -7.41 10.59 -9.42
C THR A 53 -8.71 11.24 -8.96
N GLU A 54 -9.80 11.06 -9.70
CA GLU A 54 -11.13 11.55 -9.32
C GLU A 54 -11.60 10.92 -8.01
N TYR A 55 -11.53 9.59 -7.90
CA TYR A 55 -11.83 8.88 -6.65
C TYR A 55 -10.97 9.39 -5.49
N PHE A 56 -9.64 9.45 -5.67
CA PHE A 56 -8.73 9.91 -4.62
C PHE A 56 -9.06 11.34 -4.16
N LYS A 57 -9.31 12.27 -5.09
CA LYS A 57 -9.69 13.65 -4.76
C LYS A 57 -11.02 13.70 -4.01
N SER A 58 -11.98 12.84 -4.34
CA SER A 58 -13.27 12.77 -3.63
C SER A 58 -13.15 12.39 -2.15
N LEU A 59 -12.08 11.67 -1.76
CA LEU A 59 -11.83 11.28 -0.38
C LEU A 59 -11.35 12.44 0.50
N ASN A 60 -10.91 13.56 -0.10
CA ASN A 60 -10.34 14.72 0.59
C ASN A 60 -9.24 14.34 1.61
N ARG A 61 -8.27 13.52 1.16
CA ARG A 61 -7.13 13.05 1.97
C ARG A 61 -5.81 13.61 1.44
N ASP A 62 -4.89 13.90 2.36
CA ASP A 62 -3.54 14.41 2.07
C ASP A 62 -2.44 13.37 2.27
N THR A 63 -2.80 12.15 2.70
CA THR A 63 -1.88 11.09 3.10
C THR A 63 -2.31 9.76 2.48
N VAL A 64 -1.35 9.01 1.94
CA VAL A 64 -1.55 7.71 1.30
C VAL A 64 -0.58 6.70 1.88
N VAL A 65 -1.08 5.50 2.18
CA VAL A 65 -0.24 4.33 2.40
C VAL A 65 -0.17 3.51 1.12
N LEU A 66 1.03 3.33 0.57
CA LEU A 66 1.26 2.71 -0.73
C LEU A 66 2.02 1.39 -0.59
N TYR A 67 1.54 0.36 -1.30
CA TYR A 67 2.15 -0.97 -1.35
C TYR A 67 1.74 -1.70 -2.65
N GLY A 68 2.39 -2.82 -2.98
CA GLY A 68 2.11 -3.61 -4.18
C GLY A 68 3.33 -3.85 -5.09
N ILE A 69 3.06 -4.18 -6.35
CA ILE A 69 4.08 -4.53 -7.34
C ILE A 69 3.82 -3.85 -8.71
N GLU A 70 4.83 -3.61 -9.53
CA GLU A 70 6.26 -3.73 -9.25
C GLU A 70 6.85 -2.46 -8.64
N THR A 71 7.74 -2.59 -7.64
CA THR A 71 8.32 -1.46 -6.90
C THR A 71 8.91 -0.39 -7.81
N HIS A 72 9.70 -0.81 -8.80
CA HIS A 72 10.45 0.10 -9.67
C HIS A 72 9.66 0.63 -10.88
N VAL A 73 8.40 0.19 -11.05
CA VAL A 73 7.54 0.58 -12.18
C VAL A 73 6.29 1.28 -11.65
N CYS A 74 5.24 0.52 -11.34
CA CYS A 74 3.94 1.08 -10.97
C CYS A 74 4.00 1.80 -9.63
N VAL A 75 4.62 1.19 -8.61
CA VAL A 75 4.70 1.77 -7.27
C VAL A 75 5.53 3.05 -7.30
N GLN A 76 6.71 3.04 -7.92
CA GLN A 76 7.56 4.23 -8.02
C GLN A 76 6.87 5.37 -8.76
N GLN A 77 6.28 5.14 -9.94
CA GLN A 77 5.62 6.22 -10.68
C GLN A 77 4.43 6.79 -9.91
N THR A 78 3.63 5.92 -9.27
CA THR A 78 2.53 6.37 -8.39
C THR A 78 3.01 7.22 -7.24
N ALA A 79 4.08 6.79 -6.54
CA ALA A 79 4.62 7.53 -5.41
C ALA A 79 5.14 8.91 -5.82
N LEU A 80 5.81 9.00 -6.98
CA LEU A 80 6.34 10.25 -7.52
C LEU A 80 5.21 11.21 -7.94
N ASP A 81 4.16 10.71 -8.58
CA ASP A 81 3.01 11.54 -8.96
C ASP A 81 2.28 12.08 -7.73
N LEU A 82 2.00 11.22 -6.74
CA LEU A 82 1.38 11.63 -5.48
C LEU A 82 2.25 12.66 -4.74
N ALA A 83 3.56 12.45 -4.66
CA ALA A 83 4.47 13.41 -4.03
C ALA A 83 4.49 14.75 -4.78
N ALA A 84 4.47 14.73 -6.12
CA ALA A 84 4.37 15.95 -6.94
C ALA A 84 3.04 16.69 -6.74
N MET A 85 1.97 15.98 -6.38
CA MET A 85 0.68 16.56 -5.97
C MET A 85 0.67 17.08 -4.52
N GLY A 86 1.77 16.96 -3.77
CA GLY A 86 1.88 17.37 -2.37
C GLY A 86 1.27 16.38 -1.38
N VAL A 87 0.96 15.15 -1.80
CA VAL A 87 0.41 14.09 -0.95
C VAL A 87 1.55 13.44 -0.15
N LYS A 88 1.35 13.22 1.14
CA LYS A 88 2.29 12.48 2.00
C LYS A 88 2.16 10.99 1.71
N VAL A 89 3.18 10.41 1.10
CA VAL A 89 3.18 8.99 0.75
C VAL A 89 4.00 8.21 1.78
N HIS A 90 3.38 7.21 2.40
CA HIS A 90 4.03 6.22 3.26
C HIS A 90 4.13 4.90 2.50
N LEU A 91 5.36 4.53 2.11
CA LEU A 91 5.63 3.29 1.40
C LEU A 91 5.90 2.15 2.38
N ILE A 92 5.14 1.06 2.27
CA ILE A 92 5.29 -0.14 3.11
C ILE A 92 6.35 -1.06 2.49
N THR A 93 7.59 -1.00 2.98
CA THR A 93 8.75 -1.60 2.29
C THR A 93 8.81 -3.12 2.29
N ASP A 94 8.12 -3.76 3.24
CA ASP A 94 7.91 -5.20 3.36
C ASP A 94 6.64 -5.69 2.63
N CYS A 95 5.85 -4.79 2.04
CA CYS A 95 4.69 -5.11 1.19
C CYS A 95 4.90 -4.71 -0.29
N ILE A 96 6.15 -4.59 -0.73
CA ILE A 96 6.51 -4.28 -2.11
C ILE A 96 7.56 -5.25 -2.65
N SER A 97 7.49 -5.53 -3.95
CA SER A 97 8.46 -6.40 -4.60
C SER A 97 8.73 -6.03 -6.06
N SER A 98 9.84 -6.54 -6.58
CA SER A 98 10.25 -6.43 -7.99
C SER A 98 10.89 -7.74 -8.42
N THR A 99 11.00 -7.95 -9.73
CA THR A 99 11.70 -9.10 -10.33
C THR A 99 13.16 -9.29 -9.87
N CYS A 100 13.84 -8.26 -9.37
CA CYS A 100 15.12 -8.45 -8.69
C CYS A 100 15.38 -7.45 -7.54
N PRO A 101 16.24 -7.80 -6.56
CA PRO A 101 16.53 -6.96 -5.40
C PRO A 101 17.14 -5.61 -5.74
N HIS A 102 18.01 -5.54 -6.76
CA HIS A 102 18.68 -4.30 -7.15
C HIS A 102 17.69 -3.24 -7.65
N LYS A 103 16.73 -3.64 -8.48
CA LYS A 103 15.64 -2.77 -8.95
C LYS A 103 14.81 -2.23 -7.79
N ARG A 104 14.42 -3.12 -6.87
CA ARG A 104 13.65 -2.76 -5.67
C ARG A 104 14.40 -1.74 -4.80
N ALA A 105 15.66 -2.02 -4.46
CA ALA A 105 16.47 -1.16 -3.60
C ALA A 105 16.70 0.23 -4.23
N THR A 106 16.99 0.27 -5.53
CA THR A 106 17.19 1.53 -6.28
C THR A 106 15.91 2.38 -6.28
N ALA A 107 14.76 1.74 -6.50
CA ALA A 107 13.48 2.44 -6.52
C ALA A 107 13.08 3.00 -5.14
N ILE A 108 13.28 2.22 -4.07
CA ILE A 108 13.08 2.67 -2.68
C ILE A 108 13.93 3.92 -2.40
N LYS A 109 15.22 3.89 -2.75
CA LYS A 109 16.12 5.04 -2.58
C LYS A 109 15.63 6.28 -3.34
N ARG A 110 15.20 6.11 -4.59
CA ARG A 110 14.67 7.21 -5.40
C ARG A 110 13.39 7.80 -4.81
N MET A 111 12.45 6.97 -4.36
CA MET A 111 11.21 7.43 -3.72
C MET A 111 11.51 8.21 -2.43
N ALA A 112 12.42 7.72 -1.59
CA ALA A 112 12.85 8.43 -0.39
C ALA A 112 13.43 9.82 -0.70
N GLN A 113 14.26 9.92 -1.75
CA GLN A 113 14.80 11.21 -2.23
C GLN A 113 13.73 12.18 -2.75
N ALA A 114 12.56 11.66 -3.14
CA ALA A 114 11.42 12.45 -3.60
C ALA A 114 10.45 12.83 -2.45
N GLY A 115 10.82 12.58 -1.18
CA GLY A 115 9.99 12.93 -0.03
C GLY A 115 8.95 11.88 0.38
N VAL A 116 9.07 10.65 -0.11
CA VAL A 116 8.23 9.51 0.31
C VAL A 116 8.78 8.92 1.61
N TYR A 117 7.91 8.72 2.61
CA TYR A 117 8.27 8.15 3.90
C TYR A 117 8.35 6.62 3.80
N MET A 118 9.48 6.03 4.18
CA MET A 118 9.63 4.57 4.25
C MET A 118 9.16 4.08 5.61
N THR A 119 8.28 3.08 5.65
CA THR A 119 7.87 2.39 6.88
C THR A 119 7.65 0.91 6.60
N THR A 120 7.35 0.12 7.63
CA THR A 120 7.03 -1.30 7.51
C THR A 120 5.57 -1.55 7.87
N PHE A 121 5.08 -2.74 7.55
CA PHE A 121 3.70 -3.11 7.80
C PHE A 121 3.34 -2.97 9.28
N GLU A 122 4.15 -3.58 10.15
CA GLU A 122 3.91 -3.57 11.59
C GLU A 122 4.04 -2.16 12.20
N ALA A 123 5.07 -1.41 11.82
CA ALA A 123 5.25 -0.02 12.25
C ALA A 123 4.04 0.84 11.87
N CYS A 124 3.55 0.73 10.63
CA CYS A 124 2.36 1.44 10.15
C CYS A 124 1.12 1.13 11.01
N MET A 125 0.90 -0.14 11.38
CA MET A 125 -0.23 -0.51 12.23
C MET A 125 -0.16 0.17 13.61
N PHE A 126 1.02 0.17 14.24
CA PHE A 126 1.20 0.81 15.54
C PHE A 126 1.19 2.34 15.46
N GLU A 127 1.72 2.94 14.40
CA GLU A 127 1.66 4.38 14.15
C GLU A 127 0.21 4.89 14.03
N ILE A 128 -0.67 4.12 13.38
CA ILE A 128 -2.10 4.43 13.30
C ILE A 128 -2.76 4.37 14.67
N MET A 129 -2.46 3.34 15.47
CA MET A 129 -3.11 3.14 16.77
C MET A 129 -2.59 4.07 17.87
N ARG A 130 -1.30 4.44 17.84
CA ARG A 130 -0.54 5.28 18.80
C ARG A 130 -0.49 4.80 20.26
N ASP A 131 -1.46 4.03 20.72
CA ASP A 131 -1.61 3.59 22.10
C ASP A 131 -2.11 2.13 22.15
N CYS A 132 -1.65 1.34 23.12
CA CYS A 132 -2.10 -0.04 23.31
C CYS A 132 -3.56 -0.14 23.83
N ASN A 133 -4.13 0.97 24.31
CA ASN A 133 -5.53 1.10 24.70
C ASN A 133 -6.44 1.50 23.55
N HIS A 134 -5.91 1.66 22.32
CA HIS A 134 -6.72 1.96 21.14
C HIS A 134 -7.84 0.90 20.96
N GLU A 135 -9.06 1.34 20.65
CA GLU A 135 -10.22 0.44 20.57
C GLU A 135 -10.04 -0.74 19.60
N LYS A 136 -9.32 -0.52 18.50
CA LYS A 136 -9.02 -1.55 17.49
C LYS A 136 -7.79 -2.41 17.79
N PHE A 137 -7.07 -2.16 18.90
CA PHE A 137 -5.78 -2.81 19.18
C PHE A 137 -5.86 -4.34 19.19
N LYS A 138 -6.85 -4.88 19.91
CA LYS A 138 -7.07 -6.33 20.00
C LYS A 138 -7.42 -6.95 18.64
N ASP A 139 -8.21 -6.24 17.84
CA ASP A 139 -8.62 -6.71 16.51
C ASP A 139 -7.44 -6.74 15.54
N ILE A 140 -6.61 -5.70 15.54
CA ILE A 140 -5.40 -5.63 14.72
C ILE A 140 -4.42 -6.74 15.11
N LEU A 141 -4.14 -6.93 16.40
CA LEU A 141 -3.28 -8.03 16.84
C LEU A 141 -3.81 -9.39 16.38
N LYS A 142 -5.10 -9.65 16.60
CA LYS A 142 -5.71 -10.97 16.36
C LYS A 142 -5.91 -11.28 14.88
N HIS A 143 -6.30 -10.28 14.08
CA HIS A 143 -6.78 -10.51 12.70
C HIS A 143 -5.82 -10.02 11.63
N VAL A 144 -4.82 -9.21 11.98
CA VAL A 144 -3.90 -8.56 11.04
C VAL A 144 -2.45 -8.95 11.33
N LEU A 145 -1.96 -8.75 12.55
CA LEU A 145 -0.54 -8.97 12.88
C LEU A 145 -0.20 -10.44 13.22
N LYS A 146 -1.15 -11.24 13.69
CA LYS A 146 -0.93 -12.65 14.03
C LYS A 146 -0.32 -13.47 12.89
N ASP A 147 -0.76 -13.20 11.67
CA ASP A 147 -0.36 -13.93 10.46
C ASP A 147 0.75 -13.19 9.68
N ASN A 148 1.27 -12.08 10.22
CA ASN A 148 2.41 -11.41 9.60
C ASN A 148 3.58 -12.41 9.61
N PRO A 149 4.18 -12.74 8.45
CA PRO A 149 5.39 -13.55 8.46
C PRO A 149 6.38 -12.89 9.39
N LYS A 150 6.71 -13.57 10.49
CA LYS A 150 7.78 -13.12 11.37
C LYS A 150 9.00 -13.02 10.48
N ASP A 151 9.61 -11.84 10.44
CA ASP A 151 10.98 -11.72 10.01
C ASP A 151 11.80 -12.62 10.94
N THR A 152 11.96 -13.89 10.56
CA THR A 152 12.91 -14.81 11.19
C THR A 152 14.28 -14.39 10.73
N PHE A 153 14.75 -13.24 11.22
CA PHE A 153 16.16 -13.06 11.41
C PHE A 153 16.50 -13.84 12.67
N GLU A 154 17.18 -14.98 12.49
CA GLU A 154 18.03 -15.48 13.56
C GLU A 154 18.91 -14.32 13.99
N VAL A 155 18.68 -13.82 15.20
CA VAL A 155 19.62 -12.94 15.88
C VAL A 155 20.87 -13.79 16.08
N VAL A 156 21.88 -13.57 15.25
CA VAL A 156 23.25 -14.02 15.52
C VAL A 156 23.87 -13.11 16.55
#